data_AF-A0A8J9RRP9-F1
#
_entry.id   AF-A0A8J9RRP9-F1
#
_cell.length_a   1.000
_cell.length_b   1.000
_cell.length_c   1.000
_cell.angle_alpha   90.00
_cell.angle_beta   90.00
_cell.angle_gamma   90.00
#
_symmetry.space_group_name_H-M   'P 1'
#
loop_
_entity.id
_entity.type
_entity.pdbx_description
1 polymer ?
#
loop_
_entity_poly.entity_id
_entity_poly.type
_entity_poly.pdbx_seq_one_letter_code
_entity_poly.pdbx_strand_id
1 'polypeptide(L)'
;MISVHPYSQLINGTFFNDTANRRMNIHLINTLGVAQGDIQKCIECWCDPVVAVLQNYYGGTACCSPNDCPTPRSKEPPTVYYLQYNVSYRDPGQIPDLIQASPVLLDVANGSVEYDIFAKGPGSVNTKTLTAPFDQQCPQVAPFGLLRCTGHQHIGGICMEIVDTDTGHVICTSCSVYGNSTSADTPGEEKGYLVEMTDDTLVPPYPLKPGQHVTIVSEYNADKNHYGVMGLWALSVTKWDPTCPGGVPPKNTPAGSFDICTTFAGPAGGAVPNATVF
;
A
#
# COMPACT_ATOMS: atom_id res chain seq x y z
N MET A 1 9.82 -10.01 -15.43
CA MET A 1 10.24 -8.88 -16.29
C MET A 1 10.64 -7.76 -15.34
N ILE A 2 11.88 -7.27 -15.33
CA ILE A 2 12.25 -6.16 -14.44
C ILE A 2 11.65 -4.91 -15.07
N SER A 3 10.59 -4.36 -14.46
CA SER A 3 10.03 -3.09 -14.88
C SER A 3 11.13 -2.03 -14.85
N VAL A 4 11.41 -1.44 -16.01
CA VAL A 4 12.45 -0.43 -16.17
C VAL A 4 11.82 0.90 -15.75
N HIS A 5 11.64 1.10 -14.45
CA HIS A 5 11.18 2.39 -13.93
C HIS A 5 12.25 3.43 -14.24
N PRO A 6 11.88 4.64 -14.70
CA PRO A 6 12.84 5.69 -14.97
C PRO A 6 13.49 6.19 -13.68
N TYR A 7 12.87 5.88 -12.53
CA TYR A 7 13.41 6.16 -11.22
C TYR A 7 13.84 4.91 -10.46
N SER A 8 15.04 4.93 -9.87
CA SER A 8 15.50 3.95 -8.90
C SER A 8 15.67 4.61 -7.53
N GLN A 9 15.29 3.92 -6.46
CA GLN A 9 15.45 4.41 -5.10
C GLN A 9 16.86 4.09 -4.60
N LEU A 10 17.64 5.12 -4.25
CA LEU A 10 18.87 4.96 -3.47
C LEU A 10 18.50 4.96 -1.99
N ILE A 11 18.77 3.82 -1.37
CA ILE A 11 18.72 3.69 0.07
C ILE A 11 20.15 3.87 0.57
N ASN A 12 20.35 4.81 1.50
CA ASN A 12 21.67 5.01 2.11
C ASN A 12 22.15 3.70 2.74
N GLY A 13 23.33 3.23 2.35
CA GLY A 13 23.91 1.97 2.82
C GLY A 13 23.98 1.85 4.36
N THR A 14 24.07 2.98 5.07
CA THR A 14 24.07 3.00 6.55
C THR A 14 22.75 2.56 7.16
N PHE A 15 21.63 2.63 6.43
CA PHE A 15 20.35 2.02 6.86
C PHE A 15 20.50 0.52 7.11
N PHE A 16 21.42 -0.16 6.43
CA PHE A 16 21.63 -1.60 6.57
C PHE A 16 22.66 -1.98 7.64
N ASN A 17 23.25 -0.99 8.32
CA ASN A 17 24.29 -1.22 9.34
C ASN A 17 23.71 -1.76 10.66
N ASP A 18 22.44 -1.43 10.96
CA ASP A 18 21.71 -2.07 12.05
C ASP A 18 20.96 -3.30 11.53
N THR A 19 21.23 -4.47 12.12
CA THR A 19 20.46 -5.70 11.90
C THR A 19 18.95 -5.49 12.07
N ALA A 20 18.53 -4.56 12.92
CA ALA A 20 17.12 -4.25 13.16
C ALA A 20 16.45 -3.46 12.03
N ASN A 21 17.20 -2.86 11.10
CA ASN A 21 16.65 -2.12 9.94
C ASN A 21 16.66 -2.93 8.64
N ARG A 22 17.13 -4.18 8.66
CA ARG A 22 16.94 -5.17 7.58
C ARG A 22 15.50 -5.72 7.54
N ARG A 23 14.49 -4.89 7.78
CA ARG A 23 13.10 -5.33 7.83
C ARG A 23 12.55 -5.37 6.43
N MET A 24 12.67 -6.53 5.79
CA MET A 24 11.71 -6.89 4.76
C MET A 24 10.41 -7.28 5.46
N ASN A 25 9.32 -6.60 5.14
CA ASN A 25 8.00 -7.09 5.54
C ASN A 25 7.58 -8.13 4.49
N ILE A 26 7.65 -9.41 4.88
CA ILE A 26 7.14 -10.51 4.07
C ILE A 26 5.83 -10.95 4.73
N HIS A 27 4.71 -10.62 4.10
CA HIS A 27 3.42 -11.20 4.46
C HIS A 27 3.21 -12.44 3.58
N LEU A 28 3.10 -13.61 4.22
CA LEU A 28 2.95 -14.88 3.52
C LEU A 28 1.62 -15.54 3.93
N ILE A 29 0.72 -15.72 2.96
CA ILE A 29 -0.49 -16.53 3.11
C ILE A 29 -0.32 -17.78 2.28
N ASN A 30 -0.20 -18.93 2.96
CA ASN A 30 -0.04 -20.21 2.29
C ASN A 30 -1.41 -20.85 2.01
N THR A 31 -1.84 -20.80 0.76
CA THR A 31 -3.11 -21.39 0.31
C THR A 31 -2.95 -22.81 -0.26
N LEU A 32 -1.76 -23.41 -0.19
CA LEU A 32 -1.52 -24.74 -0.74
C LEU A 32 -2.34 -25.81 0.00
N GLY A 33 -3.12 -26.58 -0.77
CA GLY A 33 -3.99 -27.62 -0.25
C GLY A 33 -5.31 -27.12 0.34
N VAL A 34 -5.52 -25.80 0.44
CA VAL A 34 -6.80 -25.21 0.85
C VAL A 34 -7.87 -25.52 -0.20
N ALA A 35 -9.07 -25.87 0.24
CA ALA A 35 -10.18 -26.10 -0.68
C ALA A 35 -10.54 -24.81 -1.43
N GLN A 36 -10.90 -24.91 -2.71
CA GLN A 36 -11.17 -23.74 -3.56
C GLN A 36 -12.20 -22.76 -2.96
N GLY A 37 -13.21 -23.27 -2.24
CA GLY A 37 -14.24 -22.46 -1.59
C GLY A 37 -13.77 -21.71 -0.34
N ASP A 38 -12.60 -22.06 0.22
CA ASP A 38 -12.05 -21.49 1.44
C ASP A 38 -10.81 -20.60 1.20
N ILE A 39 -10.24 -20.64 -0.02
CA ILE A 39 -9.08 -19.80 -0.40
C ILE A 39 -9.33 -18.31 -0.11
N GLN A 40 -10.51 -17.79 -0.46
CA GLN A 40 -10.81 -16.38 -0.21
C GLN A 40 -10.80 -16.04 1.28
N LYS A 41 -11.38 -16.91 2.12
CA LYS A 41 -11.42 -16.72 3.57
C LYS A 41 -10.02 -16.66 4.16
N CYS A 42 -9.10 -17.45 3.62
CA CYS A 42 -7.69 -17.41 4.00
C CYS A 42 -7.01 -16.10 3.60
N ILE A 43 -7.18 -15.67 2.34
CA ILE A 43 -6.48 -14.48 1.80
C ILE A 43 -6.95 -13.20 2.50
N GLU A 44 -8.24 -13.13 2.83
CA GLU A 44 -8.86 -11.98 3.49
C GLU A 44 -8.91 -12.13 5.02
N CYS A 45 -8.34 -13.22 5.56
CA CYS A 45 -8.33 -13.53 7.00
C CYS A 45 -9.69 -13.33 7.67
N TRP A 46 -10.72 -14.05 7.20
CA TRP A 46 -12.07 -13.90 7.73
C TRP A 46 -12.12 -14.27 9.21
N CYS A 47 -12.77 -13.42 10.01
CA CYS A 47 -12.96 -13.67 11.42
C CYS A 47 -13.97 -14.80 11.66
N ASP A 48 -13.87 -15.45 12.83
CA ASP A 48 -14.96 -16.29 13.34
C ASP A 48 -16.27 -15.48 13.36
N PRO A 49 -17.41 -16.05 12.90
CA PRO A 49 -18.67 -15.30 12.81
C PRO A 49 -19.14 -14.66 14.13
N VAL A 50 -18.83 -15.26 15.28
CA VAL A 50 -19.19 -14.71 16.59
C VAL A 50 -18.35 -13.47 16.88
N VAL A 51 -17.03 -13.55 16.63
CA VAL A 51 -16.11 -12.42 16.80
C VAL A 51 -16.49 -11.29 15.84
N ALA A 52 -16.77 -11.63 14.58
CA ALA A 52 -17.11 -10.69 13.53
C ALA A 52 -18.31 -9.81 13.90
N VAL A 53 -19.38 -10.42 14.42
CA VAL A 53 -20.60 -9.72 14.83
C VAL A 53 -20.37 -8.87 16.07
N LEU A 54 -19.61 -9.37 17.06
CA LEU A 54 -19.36 -8.66 18.31
C LEU A 54 -18.49 -7.42 18.13
N GLN A 55 -17.52 -7.47 17.21
CA GLN A 55 -16.55 -6.41 16.99
C GLN A 55 -16.85 -5.54 15.76
N ASN A 56 -17.85 -5.93 14.95
CA ASN A 56 -18.15 -5.31 13.66
C ASN A 56 -16.89 -5.20 12.77
N TYR A 57 -16.09 -6.27 12.75
CA TYR A 57 -14.83 -6.40 12.05
C TYR A 57 -14.79 -7.82 11.47
N TYR A 58 -14.94 -7.96 10.15
CA TYR A 58 -15.25 -9.25 9.52
C TYR A 58 -14.03 -9.97 8.96
N GLY A 59 -12.90 -9.29 8.82
CA GLY A 59 -11.64 -9.87 8.39
C GLY A 59 -10.50 -8.87 8.44
N GLY A 60 -9.32 -9.32 8.04
CA GLY A 60 -8.07 -8.55 8.09
C GLY A 60 -7.09 -9.06 9.13
N THR A 61 -6.01 -8.32 9.32
CA THR A 61 -4.84 -8.73 10.11
C THR A 61 -5.15 -9.21 11.52
N ALA A 62 -6.15 -8.63 12.21
CA ALA A 62 -6.49 -9.05 13.56
C ALA A 62 -7.13 -10.45 13.63
N CYS A 63 -7.62 -10.95 12.50
CA CYS A 63 -8.22 -12.28 12.35
C CYS A 63 -7.33 -13.25 11.56
N CYS A 64 -6.12 -12.85 11.17
CA CYS A 64 -5.18 -13.75 10.50
C CYS A 64 -4.62 -14.78 11.49
N SER A 65 -5.29 -15.91 11.63
CA SER A 65 -4.82 -17.07 12.40
C SER A 65 -4.43 -18.23 11.49
N PRO A 66 -3.40 -19.03 11.85
CA PRO A 66 -3.15 -20.32 11.20
C PRO A 66 -4.36 -21.27 11.22
N ASN A 67 -5.29 -21.09 12.17
CA ASN A 67 -6.49 -21.92 12.30
C ASN A 67 -7.61 -21.54 11.33
N ASP A 68 -7.60 -20.31 10.81
CA ASP A 68 -8.67 -19.77 9.95
C ASP A 68 -8.45 -20.09 8.47
N CYS A 69 -7.31 -20.74 8.16
CA CYS A 69 -7.01 -21.26 6.84
C CYS A 69 -6.84 -22.79 6.86
N PRO A 70 -7.95 -23.56 6.84
CA PRO A 70 -7.88 -25.01 6.95
C PRO A 70 -7.22 -25.63 5.72
N THR A 71 -6.09 -26.31 5.96
CA THR A 71 -5.37 -27.09 4.94
C THR A 71 -5.06 -28.50 5.45
N PRO A 72 -5.22 -29.54 4.62
CA PRO A 72 -4.80 -30.91 4.96
C PRO A 72 -3.28 -30.99 5.17
N ARG A 73 -2.53 -29.99 4.69
CA ARG A 73 -1.08 -29.85 4.86
C ARG A 73 -0.66 -29.38 6.25
N SER A 74 -1.60 -29.07 7.14
CA SER A 74 -1.31 -28.69 8.53
C SER A 74 -0.54 -29.76 9.33
N LYS A 75 -0.50 -31.00 8.84
CA LYS A 75 0.26 -32.12 9.41
C LYS A 75 1.60 -32.38 8.72
N GLU A 76 1.91 -31.65 7.64
CA GLU A 76 3.17 -31.76 6.93
C GLU A 76 4.29 -30.98 7.66
N PRO A 77 5.57 -31.32 7.41
CA PRO A 77 6.69 -30.51 7.89
C PRO A 77 6.59 -29.06 7.39
N PRO A 78 7.07 -28.07 8.17
CA PRO A 78 7.09 -26.68 7.74
C PRO A 78 7.80 -26.49 6.40
N THR A 79 7.17 -25.74 5.48
CA THR A 79 7.83 -25.28 4.26
C THR A 79 8.85 -24.21 4.63
N VAL A 80 10.12 -24.44 4.27
CA VAL A 80 11.19 -23.47 4.47
C VAL A 80 11.38 -22.68 3.18
N TYR A 81 11.15 -21.37 3.25
CA TYR A 81 11.39 -20.45 2.14
C TYR A 81 12.78 -19.83 2.28
N TYR A 82 13.54 -19.81 1.19
CA TYR A 82 14.82 -19.12 1.10
C TYR A 82 14.68 -17.92 0.20
N LEU A 83 15.07 -16.75 0.69
CA LEU A 83 15.13 -15.53 -0.11
C LEU A 83 16.56 -15.34 -0.62
N GLN A 84 16.72 -15.30 -1.93
CA GLN A 84 17.97 -14.92 -2.58
C GLN A 84 17.77 -13.57 -3.29
N TYR A 85 18.68 -12.63 -3.07
CA TYR A 85 18.67 -11.33 -3.73
C TYR A 85 20.09 -10.94 -4.15
N ASN A 86 20.18 -10.19 -5.25
CA ASN A 86 21.42 -9.60 -5.71
C ASN A 86 21.36 -8.09 -5.40
N VAL A 87 22.37 -7.58 -4.69
CA VAL A 87 22.50 -6.14 -4.44
C VAL A 87 23.52 -5.57 -5.42
N SER A 88 23.15 -4.49 -6.10
CA SER A 88 24.09 -3.69 -6.88
C SER A 88 24.23 -2.32 -6.23
N TYR A 89 25.47 -1.82 -6.16
CA TYR A 89 25.78 -0.53 -5.57
C TYR A 89 26.15 0.45 -6.69
N ARG A 90 25.76 1.71 -6.52
CA ARG A 90 26.16 2.81 -7.41
C ARG A 90 26.71 3.95 -6.55
N ASP A 91 27.73 4.64 -7.07
CA ASP A 91 28.22 5.87 -6.45
C ASP A 91 27.23 7.01 -6.74
N PRO A 92 26.65 7.67 -5.71
CA PRO A 92 25.76 8.81 -5.92
C PRO A 92 26.40 9.93 -6.74
N GLY A 93 27.72 10.12 -6.66
CA GLY A 93 28.44 11.13 -7.45
C GLY A 93 28.48 10.84 -8.95
N GLN A 94 28.11 9.64 -9.38
CA GLN A 94 28.06 9.21 -10.77
C GLN A 94 26.64 9.25 -11.37
N ILE A 95 25.64 9.64 -10.57
CA ILE A 95 24.24 9.70 -11.01
C ILE A 95 23.91 11.17 -11.32
N PRO A 96 23.82 11.55 -12.60
CA PRO A 96 23.32 12.88 -12.94
C PRO A 96 21.87 13.00 -12.46
N ASP A 97 21.49 14.19 -12.00
CA ASP A 97 20.10 14.54 -11.66
C ASP A 97 19.47 13.77 -10.47
N LEU A 98 20.25 13.52 -9.43
CA LEU A 98 19.76 12.94 -8.17
C LEU A 98 18.69 13.84 -7.51
N ILE A 99 17.46 13.32 -7.35
CA ILE A 99 16.37 14.04 -6.69
C ILE A 99 16.20 13.53 -5.26
N GLN A 100 16.17 14.44 -4.29
CA GLN A 100 15.76 14.05 -2.95
C GLN A 100 14.26 13.73 -2.96
N ALA A 101 13.94 12.52 -2.53
CA ALA A 101 12.57 12.10 -2.33
C ALA A 101 12.31 11.79 -0.84
N SER A 102 11.03 11.80 -0.49
CA SER A 102 10.53 11.40 0.80
C SER A 102 9.40 10.42 0.56
N PRO A 103 9.41 9.25 1.22
CA PRO A 103 8.28 8.34 1.16
C PRO A 103 7.11 8.92 1.95
N VAL A 104 5.92 8.86 1.37
CA VAL A 104 4.66 9.28 2.01
C VAL A 104 3.67 8.13 1.83
N LEU A 105 3.02 7.72 2.90
CA LEU A 105 1.86 6.82 2.83
C LEU A 105 0.59 7.65 2.92
N LEU A 106 -0.46 7.30 2.19
CA LEU A 106 -1.80 7.86 2.38
C LEU A 106 -2.79 6.71 2.46
N ASP A 107 -3.85 6.84 3.23
CA ASP A 107 -4.91 5.84 3.30
C ASP A 107 -6.27 6.47 2.93
N VAL A 108 -7.08 5.75 2.15
CA VAL A 108 -8.42 6.18 1.73
C VAL A 108 -9.48 5.98 2.85
N ALA A 109 -9.09 5.28 3.90
CA ALA A 109 -9.99 4.85 4.96
C ALA A 109 -9.91 5.72 6.21
N ASN A 110 -9.17 6.83 6.11
CA ASN A 110 -9.02 7.85 7.11
C ASN A 110 -8.57 7.28 8.47
N GLY A 111 -7.33 6.78 8.49
CA GLY A 111 -6.67 6.19 9.65
C GLY A 111 -7.04 4.73 9.95
N SER A 112 -8.07 4.20 9.31
CA SER A 112 -8.37 2.76 9.35
C SER A 112 -7.59 2.05 8.25
N VAL A 113 -6.45 1.44 8.58
CA VAL A 113 -5.61 0.73 7.59
C VAL A 113 -6.42 -0.30 6.77
N GLU A 114 -7.37 -0.99 7.41
CA GLU A 114 -8.25 -1.98 6.81
C GLU A 114 -9.72 -1.59 6.92
N TYR A 115 -10.54 -2.01 5.96
CA TYR A 115 -11.99 -1.88 6.00
C TYR A 115 -12.68 -3.00 5.20
N ASP A 116 -13.98 -3.17 5.42
CA ASP A 116 -14.77 -4.21 4.76
C ASP A 116 -15.57 -3.67 3.57
N ILE A 117 -15.67 -4.48 2.51
CA ILE A 117 -16.56 -4.30 1.36
C ILE A 117 -17.68 -5.32 1.45
N PHE A 118 -18.91 -4.84 1.61
CA PHE A 118 -20.09 -5.69 1.53
C PHE A 118 -20.60 -5.80 0.10
N ALA A 119 -21.08 -7.00 -0.24
CA ALA A 119 -21.64 -7.32 -1.53
C ALA A 119 -22.84 -6.41 -1.85
N LYS A 120 -22.90 -5.90 -3.08
CA LYS A 120 -24.02 -5.11 -3.62
C LYS A 120 -24.70 -5.80 -4.81
N GLY A 121 -24.15 -6.91 -5.30
CA GLY A 121 -24.69 -7.73 -6.39
C GLY A 121 -23.76 -7.78 -7.61
N PRO A 122 -24.07 -8.60 -8.63
CA PRO A 122 -23.17 -8.82 -9.76
C PRO A 122 -22.90 -7.56 -10.60
N GLY A 123 -21.65 -7.37 -11.01
CA GLY A 123 -21.16 -6.19 -11.73
C GLY A 123 -21.05 -4.93 -10.88
N SER A 124 -21.15 -5.03 -9.55
CA SER A 124 -21.16 -3.85 -8.69
C SER A 124 -19.77 -3.44 -8.25
N VAL A 125 -19.58 -2.13 -8.09
CA VAL A 125 -18.34 -1.53 -7.61
C VAL A 125 -18.61 -0.82 -6.29
N ASN A 126 -17.71 -1.00 -5.33
CA ASN A 126 -17.65 -0.18 -4.14
C ASN A 126 -16.54 0.85 -4.33
N THR A 127 -16.94 2.12 -4.40
CA THR A 127 -16.02 3.24 -4.48
C THR A 127 -15.94 3.90 -3.12
N LYS A 128 -14.74 3.94 -2.53
CA LYS A 128 -14.43 4.72 -1.34
C LYS A 128 -13.67 5.96 -1.76
N THR A 129 -14.10 7.11 -1.27
CA THR A 129 -13.47 8.40 -1.59
C THR A 129 -13.07 9.14 -0.32
N LEU A 130 -11.94 9.84 -0.38
CA LEU A 130 -11.47 10.73 0.67
C LEU A 130 -10.93 12.00 0.04
N THR A 131 -11.50 13.15 0.42
CA THR A 131 -11.05 14.47 -0.02
C THR A 131 -10.45 15.22 1.15
N ALA A 132 -9.18 15.58 1.02
CA ALA A 132 -8.43 16.29 2.06
C ALA A 132 -7.21 17.02 1.46
N PRO A 133 -6.59 17.96 2.19
CA PRO A 133 -5.29 18.49 1.82
C PRO A 133 -4.27 17.35 1.72
N PHE A 134 -3.49 17.31 0.64
CA PHE A 134 -2.47 16.26 0.43
C PHE A 134 -1.45 16.22 1.58
N ASP A 135 -1.08 17.40 2.09
CA ASP A 135 -0.10 17.58 3.16
C ASP A 135 -0.73 17.74 4.54
N GLN A 136 -2.00 17.35 4.73
CA GLN A 136 -2.75 17.62 5.96
C GLN A 136 -2.01 17.21 7.24
N GLN A 137 -1.35 16.06 7.25
CA GLN A 137 -0.65 15.57 8.44
C GLN A 137 0.72 16.19 8.69
N CYS A 138 1.36 16.66 7.64
CA CYS A 138 2.63 17.35 7.72
C CYS A 138 2.56 18.58 6.82
N PRO A 139 1.78 19.61 7.22
CA PRO A 139 1.57 20.80 6.42
C PRO A 139 2.89 21.41 5.97
N GLN A 140 2.99 21.62 4.66
CA GLN A 140 4.14 22.25 4.04
C GLN A 140 3.93 23.76 4.01
N VAL A 141 5.01 24.53 3.86
CA VAL A 141 4.94 25.99 3.65
C VAL A 141 5.47 26.40 2.28
N ALA A 142 6.02 25.45 1.54
CA ALA A 142 6.57 25.63 0.20
C ALA A 142 6.03 24.54 -0.75
N PRO A 143 5.94 24.81 -2.07
CA PRO A 143 5.55 23.80 -3.05
C PRO A 143 6.50 22.60 -3.07
N PHE A 144 5.91 21.43 -3.22
CA PHE A 144 6.58 20.14 -3.34
C PHE A 144 6.07 19.42 -4.59
N GLY A 145 6.56 18.22 -4.89
CA GLY A 145 6.13 17.51 -6.10
C GLY A 145 5.94 16.02 -5.89
N LEU A 146 4.93 15.43 -6.54
CA LEU A 146 4.74 13.99 -6.57
C LEU A 146 5.60 13.38 -7.69
N LEU A 147 6.46 12.42 -7.33
CA LEU A 147 7.38 11.72 -8.25
C LEU A 147 6.81 10.38 -8.71
N ARG A 148 6.30 9.60 -7.76
CA ARG A 148 5.83 8.24 -7.99
C ARG A 148 4.69 7.93 -7.05
N CYS A 149 3.78 7.09 -7.51
CA CYS A 149 2.63 6.65 -6.76
C CYS A 149 2.32 5.20 -7.12
N THR A 150 2.15 4.38 -6.09
CA THR A 150 1.78 2.97 -6.22
C THR A 150 0.69 2.69 -5.20
N GLY A 151 -0.47 2.26 -5.68
CA GLY A 151 -1.57 1.83 -4.83
C GLY A 151 -1.24 0.51 -4.16
N HIS A 152 -1.95 0.23 -3.08
CA HIS A 152 -1.93 -1.04 -2.39
C HIS A 152 -3.36 -1.38 -2.02
N GLN A 153 -3.90 -2.32 -2.78
CA GLN A 153 -5.20 -2.94 -2.57
C GLN A 153 -5.01 -4.41 -2.24
N HIS A 154 -6.00 -5.00 -1.58
CA HIS A 154 -6.11 -6.44 -1.40
C HIS A 154 -6.94 -7.05 -2.54
N ILE A 155 -7.11 -8.38 -2.50
CA ILE A 155 -7.96 -9.10 -3.44
C ILE A 155 -9.37 -8.47 -3.48
N GLY A 156 -9.92 -8.34 -4.68
CA GLY A 156 -11.14 -7.57 -4.94
C GLY A 156 -10.88 -6.12 -5.40
N GLY A 157 -9.65 -5.61 -5.27
CA GLY A 157 -9.27 -4.30 -5.78
C GLY A 157 -9.46 -4.19 -7.30
N ILE A 158 -9.81 -2.99 -7.76
CA ILE A 158 -9.96 -2.63 -9.18
C ILE A 158 -8.89 -1.59 -9.53
N CYS A 159 -9.05 -0.37 -9.05
CA CYS A 159 -8.12 0.72 -9.26
C CYS A 159 -8.19 1.73 -8.11
N MET A 160 -7.13 2.51 -7.99
CA MET A 160 -7.05 3.69 -7.16
C MET A 160 -6.64 4.89 -8.01
N GLU A 161 -7.17 6.06 -7.68
CA GLU A 161 -6.79 7.32 -8.31
C GLU A 161 -6.52 8.41 -7.25
N ILE A 162 -5.59 9.31 -7.57
CA ILE A 162 -5.43 10.60 -6.90
C ILE A 162 -5.89 11.67 -7.88
N VAL A 163 -6.90 12.44 -7.52
CA VAL A 163 -7.52 13.45 -8.37
C VAL A 163 -7.31 14.82 -7.75
N ASP A 164 -6.88 15.80 -8.53
CA ASP A 164 -6.89 17.20 -8.13
C ASP A 164 -8.35 17.64 -7.93
N THR A 165 -8.72 18.00 -6.71
CA THR A 165 -10.12 18.26 -6.36
C THR A 165 -10.69 19.47 -7.10
N ASP A 166 -9.86 20.49 -7.35
CA ASP A 166 -10.33 21.76 -7.94
C ASP A 166 -10.54 21.64 -9.45
N THR A 167 -9.69 20.86 -10.12
CA THR A 167 -9.69 20.73 -11.59
C THR A 167 -10.36 19.45 -12.08
N GLY A 168 -10.51 18.44 -11.23
CA GLY A 168 -10.94 17.09 -11.61
C GLY A 168 -9.89 16.31 -12.40
N HIS A 169 -8.65 16.80 -12.49
CA HIS A 169 -7.57 16.14 -13.21
C HIS A 169 -7.04 14.94 -12.41
N VAL A 170 -7.00 13.77 -13.04
CA VAL A 170 -6.35 12.57 -12.45
C VAL A 170 -4.84 12.80 -12.45
N ILE A 171 -4.26 12.89 -11.25
CA ILE A 171 -2.82 13.08 -11.02
C ILE A 171 -2.08 11.74 -11.18
N CYS A 172 -2.68 10.66 -10.67
CA CYS A 172 -2.09 9.34 -10.63
C CYS A 172 -3.15 8.24 -10.63
N THR A 173 -2.87 7.12 -11.30
CA THR A 173 -3.70 5.92 -11.32
C THR A 173 -2.85 4.69 -10.97
N SER A 174 -3.42 3.80 -10.15
CA SER A 174 -2.82 2.51 -9.81
C SER A 174 -3.89 1.43 -9.81
N CYS A 175 -3.80 0.50 -10.75
CA CYS A 175 -4.80 -0.55 -10.96
C CYS A 175 -4.29 -1.92 -10.53
N SER A 176 -5.21 -2.72 -10.01
CA SER A 176 -4.97 -4.11 -9.63
C SER A 176 -4.68 -4.96 -10.86
N VAL A 177 -3.59 -5.72 -10.81
CA VAL A 177 -3.21 -6.71 -11.82
C VAL A 177 -3.42 -8.10 -11.22
N TYR A 178 -4.26 -8.89 -11.89
CA TYR A 178 -4.55 -10.26 -11.48
C TYR A 178 -3.83 -11.25 -12.36
N GLY A 179 -3.23 -12.25 -11.72
CA GLY A 179 -2.66 -13.39 -12.42
C GLY A 179 -3.72 -14.14 -13.22
N ASN A 180 -3.32 -14.72 -14.35
CA ASN A 180 -4.21 -15.49 -15.23
C ASN A 180 -3.74 -16.92 -15.49
N SER A 181 -2.56 -17.29 -15.00
CA SER A 181 -1.93 -18.57 -15.24
C SER A 181 -2.37 -19.63 -14.25
N THR A 182 -2.63 -20.83 -14.76
CA THR A 182 -2.83 -22.03 -13.96
C THR A 182 -1.56 -22.88 -13.86
N SER A 183 -0.45 -22.44 -14.48
CA SER A 183 0.81 -23.16 -14.46
C SER A 183 1.63 -22.79 -13.22
N ALA A 184 2.23 -23.79 -12.58
CA ALA A 184 3.20 -23.57 -11.52
C ALA A 184 4.54 -23.00 -12.04
N ASP A 185 4.77 -23.02 -13.36
CA ASP A 185 6.01 -22.53 -13.98
C ASP A 185 6.04 -21.00 -14.21
N THR A 186 4.96 -20.31 -13.85
CA THR A 186 4.84 -18.84 -13.97
C THR A 186 4.54 -18.23 -12.60
N PRO A 187 5.52 -18.21 -11.68
CA PRO A 187 5.34 -17.59 -10.37
C PRO A 187 5.06 -16.09 -10.52
N GLY A 188 4.10 -15.57 -9.74
CA GLY A 188 3.63 -14.19 -9.83
C GLY A 188 2.56 -13.96 -10.91
N GLU A 189 1.99 -15.02 -11.47
CA GLU A 189 0.87 -14.97 -12.44
C GLU A 189 -0.28 -15.88 -12.00
N GLU A 190 -0.37 -16.19 -10.70
CA GLU A 190 -1.33 -17.16 -10.16
C GLU A 190 -2.77 -16.71 -10.42
N LYS A 191 -3.53 -17.55 -11.14
CA LYS A 191 -4.89 -17.22 -11.56
C LYS A 191 -5.79 -16.83 -10.39
N GLY A 192 -6.34 -15.62 -10.46
CA GLY A 192 -7.29 -15.11 -9.48
C GLY A 192 -6.66 -14.52 -8.21
N TYR A 193 -5.33 -14.46 -8.14
CA TYR A 193 -4.61 -13.71 -7.13
C TYR A 193 -4.30 -12.31 -7.65
N LEU A 194 -4.36 -11.33 -6.76
CA LEU A 194 -3.77 -10.02 -7.01
C LEU A 194 -2.25 -10.19 -6.95
N VAL A 195 -1.57 -9.98 -8.07
CA VAL A 195 -0.13 -10.24 -8.19
C VAL A 195 0.68 -8.95 -8.23
N GLU A 196 0.05 -7.84 -8.62
CA GLU A 196 0.70 -6.54 -8.74
C GLU A 196 -0.35 -5.42 -8.67
N MET A 197 0.12 -4.21 -8.33
CA MET A 197 -0.59 -2.96 -8.56
C MET A 197 0.24 -2.17 -9.57
N THR A 198 -0.37 -1.61 -10.61
CA THR A 198 0.35 -0.73 -11.54
C THR A 198 0.87 0.49 -10.80
N ASP A 199 1.95 1.08 -11.27
CA ASP A 199 2.50 2.30 -10.70
C ASP A 199 2.65 3.39 -11.76
N ASP A 200 2.57 4.63 -11.31
CA ASP A 200 2.78 5.80 -12.14
C ASP A 200 4.04 6.53 -11.70
N THR A 201 4.80 6.97 -12.70
CA THR A 201 6.00 7.77 -12.52
C THR A 201 5.86 9.08 -13.29
N LEU A 202 5.95 10.20 -12.58
CA LEU A 202 5.63 11.53 -13.07
C LEU A 202 6.92 12.28 -13.43
N VAL A 203 7.16 12.46 -14.73
CA VAL A 203 8.32 13.17 -15.27
C VAL A 203 7.85 14.30 -16.20
N PRO A 204 7.97 15.59 -15.81
CA PRO A 204 8.47 16.09 -14.54
C PRO A 204 7.54 15.76 -13.35
N PRO A 205 8.01 15.92 -12.09
CA PRO A 205 7.17 15.69 -10.92
C PRO A 205 5.91 16.56 -10.96
N TYR A 206 4.76 16.00 -10.58
CA TYR A 206 3.52 16.77 -10.56
C TYR A 206 3.56 17.81 -9.43
N PRO A 207 3.39 19.11 -9.72
CA PRO A 207 3.56 20.15 -8.73
C PRO A 207 2.37 20.21 -7.77
N LEU A 208 2.65 20.15 -6.47
CA LEU A 208 1.66 20.29 -5.40
C LEU A 208 1.93 21.56 -4.60
N LYS A 209 0.86 22.27 -4.25
CA LYS A 209 0.90 23.46 -3.39
C LYS A 209 0.61 23.07 -1.94
N PRO A 210 1.16 23.80 -0.96
CA PRO A 210 0.73 23.70 0.43
C PRO A 210 -0.79 23.77 0.57
N GLY A 211 -1.39 22.82 1.29
CA GLY A 211 -2.84 22.75 1.51
C GLY A 211 -3.68 22.40 0.27
N GLN A 212 -3.07 22.01 -0.85
CA GLN A 212 -3.81 21.61 -2.05
C GLN A 212 -4.66 20.38 -1.75
N HIS A 213 -5.95 20.47 -2.07
CA HIS A 213 -6.88 19.37 -1.87
C HIS A 213 -6.76 18.35 -2.99
N VAL A 214 -6.74 17.08 -2.60
CA VAL A 214 -6.84 15.95 -3.50
C VAL A 214 -7.99 15.06 -3.06
N THR A 215 -8.61 14.41 -4.03
CA THR A 215 -9.59 13.36 -3.82
C THR A 215 -8.92 12.03 -4.15
N ILE A 216 -8.79 11.16 -3.15
CA ILE A 216 -8.40 9.77 -3.38
C ILE A 216 -9.66 8.98 -3.67
N VAL A 217 -9.62 8.18 -4.72
CA VAL A 217 -10.65 7.23 -5.11
C VAL A 217 -10.06 5.83 -5.00
N SER A 218 -10.76 4.91 -4.36
CA SER A 218 -10.38 3.49 -4.29
C SER A 218 -11.57 2.64 -4.64
N GLU A 219 -11.44 1.86 -5.69
CA GLU A 219 -12.50 1.01 -6.22
C GLU A 219 -12.22 -0.47 -5.95
N TYR A 220 -13.27 -1.15 -5.53
CA TYR A 220 -13.30 -2.58 -5.27
C TYR A 220 -14.49 -3.22 -5.98
N ASN A 221 -14.32 -4.44 -6.46
CA ASN A 221 -15.43 -5.29 -6.85
C ASN A 221 -16.30 -5.55 -5.61
N ALA A 222 -17.62 -5.47 -5.79
CA ALA A 222 -18.60 -5.70 -4.74
C ALA A 222 -19.63 -6.77 -5.13
N ASP A 223 -19.26 -7.68 -6.04
CA ASP A 223 -20.09 -8.83 -6.42
C ASP A 223 -20.30 -9.79 -5.24
N LYS A 224 -19.30 -9.80 -4.35
CA LYS A 224 -19.26 -10.57 -3.11
C LYS A 224 -18.63 -9.72 -2.01
N ASN A 225 -18.66 -10.25 -0.79
CA ASN A 225 -17.97 -9.61 0.31
C ASN A 225 -16.46 -9.74 0.13
N HIS A 226 -15.75 -8.68 0.50
CA HIS A 226 -14.31 -8.67 0.71
C HIS A 226 -14.04 -8.07 2.09
N TYR A 227 -13.27 -8.76 2.92
CA TYR A 227 -13.02 -8.32 4.29
C TYR A 227 -11.56 -7.94 4.52
N GLY A 228 -11.34 -7.00 5.44
CA GLY A 228 -10.00 -6.53 5.78
C GLY A 228 -9.21 -6.02 4.59
N VAL A 229 -9.87 -5.36 3.64
CA VAL A 229 -9.20 -4.81 2.46
C VAL A 229 -8.49 -3.51 2.78
N MET A 230 -7.44 -3.19 2.02
CA MET A 230 -6.68 -1.95 2.18
C MET A 230 -6.89 -0.99 1.02
N GLY A 231 -6.73 0.30 1.26
CA GLY A 231 -6.74 1.30 0.19
C GLY A 231 -5.66 2.31 0.48
N LEU A 232 -4.40 1.87 0.32
CA LEU A 232 -3.23 2.67 0.67
C LEU A 232 -2.51 3.13 -0.59
N TRP A 233 -1.83 4.25 -0.47
CA TRP A 233 -0.88 4.74 -1.46
C TRP A 233 0.51 4.72 -0.87
N ALA A 234 1.47 4.13 -1.59
CA ALA A 234 2.89 4.33 -1.40
C ALA A 234 3.39 5.38 -2.39
N LEU A 235 3.73 6.56 -1.87
CA LEU A 235 4.11 7.72 -2.66
C LEU A 235 5.58 8.08 -2.45
N SER A 236 6.19 8.64 -3.48
CA SER A 236 7.47 9.35 -3.39
C SER A 236 7.25 10.81 -3.77
N VAL A 237 7.62 11.73 -2.88
CA VAL A 237 7.51 13.19 -3.10
C VAL A 237 8.87 13.87 -3.03
N THR A 238 9.08 14.94 -3.79
CA THR A 238 10.30 15.75 -3.78
C THR A 238 10.08 17.12 -3.15
N LYS A 239 11.16 17.72 -2.64
CA LYS A 239 11.16 19.01 -1.92
C LYS A 239 10.23 19.04 -0.71
N TRP A 240 9.96 17.85 -0.16
CA TRP A 240 9.16 17.68 1.05
C TRP A 240 10.02 17.96 2.28
N ASP A 241 9.55 18.84 3.16
CA ASP A 241 10.18 19.12 4.44
C ASP A 241 9.61 18.17 5.52
N PRO A 242 10.40 17.19 6.00
CA PRO A 242 9.95 16.23 6.99
C PRO A 242 9.78 16.84 8.39
N THR A 243 10.15 18.11 8.59
CA THR A 243 9.94 18.82 9.87
C THR A 243 8.52 19.37 10.02
N CYS A 244 7.68 19.25 8.99
CA CYS A 244 6.30 19.74 8.95
C CYS A 244 6.23 21.24 9.31
N PRO A 245 6.82 22.11 8.47
CA PRO A 245 7.03 23.53 8.80
C PRO A 245 5.73 24.33 8.98
N GLY A 246 4.59 23.83 8.50
CA GLY A 246 3.27 24.40 8.76
C GLY A 246 2.68 24.02 10.13
N GLY A 247 3.44 23.28 10.94
CA GLY A 247 3.06 22.79 12.27
C GLY A 247 2.48 21.38 12.24
N VAL A 248 2.58 20.66 13.36
CA VAL A 248 1.94 19.34 13.51
C VAL A 248 0.46 19.55 13.83
N PRO A 249 -0.47 18.96 13.07
CA PRO A 249 -1.89 19.04 13.41
C PRO A 249 -2.15 18.50 14.82
N PRO A 250 -3.13 19.04 15.56
CA PRO A 250 -3.49 18.49 16.85
C PRO A 250 -3.84 17.00 16.73
N LYS A 251 -3.47 16.17 17.71
CA LYS A 251 -3.76 14.71 17.73
C LYS A 251 -5.24 14.32 17.53
N ASN A 252 -6.15 15.30 17.60
CA ASN A 252 -7.59 15.12 17.45
C ASN A 252 -8.11 15.62 16.09
N THR A 253 -7.27 15.68 15.05
CA THR A 253 -7.74 15.95 13.69
C THR A 253 -8.89 14.99 13.38
N PRO A 254 -10.07 15.50 12.94
CA PRO A 254 -11.24 14.67 12.74
C PRO A 254 -10.97 13.49 11.81
N ALA A 255 -11.79 12.46 11.95
CA ALA A 255 -11.93 11.38 10.98
C ALA A 255 -12.26 11.96 9.57
N GLY A 256 -11.21 12.28 8.81
CA GLY A 256 -11.14 12.58 7.38
C GLY A 256 -9.71 12.85 6.88
N SER A 257 -8.65 12.41 7.57
CA SER A 257 -7.25 12.72 7.27
C SER A 257 -6.50 11.54 6.63
N PHE A 258 -5.65 11.81 5.65
CA PHE A 258 -4.69 10.81 5.17
C PHE A 258 -3.68 10.47 6.25
N ASP A 259 -3.56 9.20 6.64
CA ASP A 259 -2.52 8.76 7.56
C ASP A 259 -1.19 8.51 6.86
N ILE A 260 -0.29 9.49 6.98
CA ILE A 260 1.12 9.36 6.69
C ILE A 260 1.75 8.51 7.79
N CYS A 261 1.56 7.20 7.65
CA CYS A 261 2.40 6.20 8.28
C CYS A 261 3.83 6.37 7.76
N THR A 262 4.59 7.33 8.30
CA THR A 262 6.01 7.49 7.95
C THR A 262 6.85 6.30 8.39
N THR A 263 6.31 5.38 9.20
CA THR A 263 6.90 4.07 9.50
C THR A 263 5.84 3.07 9.98
N PHE A 264 5.85 1.85 9.45
CA PHE A 264 5.42 0.67 10.21
C PHE A 264 6.41 0.44 11.36
N ALA A 265 6.35 1.28 12.41
CA ALA A 265 7.20 1.14 13.60
C ALA A 265 6.53 1.67 14.88
N GLY A 266 5.42 1.04 15.29
CA GLY A 266 4.96 1.09 16.68
C GLY A 266 4.71 2.50 17.27
N PRO A 267 4.51 2.61 18.60
CA PRO A 267 3.95 3.81 19.25
C PRO A 267 4.85 5.05 19.32
N ALA A 268 5.94 5.10 18.55
CA ALA A 268 6.87 6.22 18.51
C ALA A 268 7.34 6.46 17.06
N GLY A 269 6.41 6.81 16.18
CA GLY A 269 6.67 7.16 14.79
C GLY A 269 7.44 8.48 14.68
N GLY A 270 8.77 8.39 14.70
CA GLY A 270 9.63 9.41 14.11
C GLY A 270 9.74 9.15 12.60
N ALA A 271 9.70 10.22 11.80
CA ALA A 271 9.98 10.15 10.37
C ALA A 271 11.32 9.44 10.12
N VAL A 272 11.38 8.54 9.14
CA VAL A 272 12.67 8.08 8.63
C VAL A 272 13.27 9.22 7.80
N PRO A 273 14.46 9.73 8.13
CA PRO A 273 15.07 10.79 7.32
C PRO A 273 15.51 10.23 5.96
N ASN A 274 14.95 10.83 4.90
CA ASN A 274 15.47 10.92 3.52
C ASN A 274 15.78 9.58 2.80
N ALA A 275 14.93 9.23 1.82
CA ALA A 275 15.24 8.22 0.81
C ALA A 275 15.40 8.91 -0.55
N THR A 276 16.60 8.92 -1.12
CA THR A 276 16.86 9.63 -2.38
C THR A 276 16.39 8.80 -3.58
N VAL A 277 15.75 9.41 -4.58
CA VAL A 277 15.23 8.73 -5.78
C VAL A 277 15.79 9.45 -7.01
N PHE A 278 16.34 8.72 -7.97
CA PHE A 278 16.94 9.28 -9.19
C PHE A 278 16.36 8.67 -10.44
#